data_AF-A0A929HEU0-F1
#
_entry.id   AF-A0A929HEU0-F1
#
_cell.length_a   1.000
_cell.length_b   1.000
_cell.length_c   1.000
_cell.angle_alpha   90.00
_cell.angle_beta   90.00
_cell.angle_gamma   90.00
#
_symmetry.space_group_name_H-M   'P 1'
#
loop_
_entity.id
_entity.type
_entity.pdbx_description
1 polymer ?
#
loop_
_entity_poly.entity_id
_entity_poly.type
_entity_poly.pdbx_seq_one_letter_code
_entity_poly.pdbx_strand_id
1 'polypeptide(L)' 'MPKEVDAITKLYDFLLWIISKLEKFPRSQKILIADRIETILLDILDLLIEMAYSKTGLVATR' A
#
# COMPACT_ATOMS: atom_id res chain seq x y z
N MET A 1 -16.97 -3.52 15.87
CA MET A 1 -17.01 -3.69 14.40
C MET A 1 -16.59 -5.11 14.10
N PRO A 2 -17.32 -5.88 13.27
CA PRO A 2 -16.82 -7.17 12.84
C PRO A 2 -15.44 -6.97 12.19
N LYS A 3 -14.58 -7.98 12.26
CA LYS A 3 -13.24 -8.03 11.64
C LYS A 3 -13.34 -7.95 10.10
N GLU A 4 -13.96 -6.91 9.55
CA GLU A 4 -13.62 -6.45 8.20
C GLU A 4 -12.18 -5.99 8.31
N VAL A 5 -11.28 -6.79 7.75
CA VAL A 5 -9.88 -6.44 7.77
C VAL A 5 -9.72 -5.21 6.89
N ASP A 6 -9.47 -4.09 7.56
CA ASP A 6 -9.22 -2.78 6.97
C ASP A 6 -8.13 -2.87 5.89
N ALA A 7 -8.45 -2.35 4.71
CA ALA A 7 -7.56 -2.38 3.55
C ALA A 7 -6.26 -1.62 3.81
N ILE A 8 -6.32 -0.54 4.61
CA ILE A 8 -5.14 0.23 5.03
C ILE A 8 -4.23 -0.68 5.87
N THR A 9 -4.76 -1.32 6.90
CA THR A 9 -4.00 -2.25 7.77
C THR A 9 -3.36 -3.39 6.96
N LYS A 10 -4.10 -4.01 6.02
CA LYS A 10 -3.55 -5.07 5.15
C LYS A 10 -2.41 -4.59 4.26
N LEU A 11 -2.55 -3.41 3.66
CA LEU A 11 -1.51 -2.86 2.78
C LEU A 11 -0.28 -2.46 3.58
N TYR A 12 -0.46 -1.93 4.79
CA TYR A 12 0.64 -1.66 5.72
C TYR A 12 1.39 -2.94 6.11
N ASP A 13 0.69 -4.01 6.48
CA ASP A 13 1.32 -5.30 6.78
C ASP A 13 2.05 -5.87 5.56
N PHE A 14 1.50 -5.68 4.36
CA PHE A 14 2.14 -6.08 3.12
C PHE A 14 3.42 -5.29 2.83
N LEU A 15 3.42 -3.97 3.07
CA LEU A 15 4.61 -3.12 2.97
C LEU A 15 5.73 -3.61 3.89
N LEU A 16 5.42 -3.94 5.15
CA LEU A 16 6.42 -4.49 6.08
C LEU A 16 6.98 -5.83 5.60
N TRP A 17 6.13 -6.69 5.03
CA TRP A 17 6.55 -7.98 4.52
C TRP A 17 7.40 -7.87 3.24
N ILE A 18 7.01 -7.01 2.29
CA ILE A 18 7.63 -6.94 0.96
C ILE A 18 9.04 -6.38 1.00
N ILE A 19 9.36 -5.48 1.94
CA ILE A 19 10.73 -4.93 2.11
C ILE A 19 11.75 -6.07 2.24
N SER A 20 11.46 -7.08 3.08
CA SER A 20 12.32 -8.26 3.25
C SER A 20 12.48 -9.13 1.99
N LYS A 21 11.56 -9.01 1.02
CA LYS A 21 11.61 -9.72 -0.26
C LYS A 21 12.40 -8.95 -1.30
N LEU A 22 12.21 -7.64 -1.37
CA LEU A 22 12.96 -6.73 -2.24
C LEU A 22 14.46 -6.77 -1.93
N GLU A 23 14.81 -7.02 -0.67
CA GLU A 23 16.21 -7.19 -0.28
C GLU A 23 16.94 -8.31 -1.01
N LYS A 24 16.22 -9.33 -1.47
CA LYS A 24 16.75 -10.54 -2.11
C LYS A 24 16.90 -10.42 -3.63
N PHE A 25 16.55 -9.28 -4.21
CA PHE A 25 16.63 -9.09 -5.66
C PHE A 25 18.08 -9.00 -6.15
N PRO A 26 18.37 -9.39 -7.41
CA PRO A 26 19.69 -9.24 -8.00
C PRO A 26 20.16 -7.79 -7.93
N ARG A 27 21.42 -7.59 -7.49
CA ARG A 27 21.98 -6.26 -7.20
C ARG A 27 21.87 -5.27 -8.37
N SER A 28 21.93 -5.76 -9.60
CA SER A 28 21.85 -4.96 -10.83
C SER A 28 20.50 -4.25 -11.02
N GLN A 29 19.41 -4.79 -10.47
CA GLN A 29 18.06 -4.25 -10.67
C GLN A 29 17.36 -3.90 -9.34
N LYS A 30 17.88 -4.42 -8.21
CA LYS A 30 17.29 -4.28 -6.88
C LYS A 30 16.91 -2.84 -6.56
N ILE A 31 17.83 -1.88 -6.71
CA ILE A 31 17.60 -0.49 -6.29
C ILE A 31 16.41 0.10 -7.06
N LEU A 32 16.44 0.02 -8.39
CA LEU A 32 15.39 0.61 -9.23
C LEU A 32 14.04 -0.08 -9.04
N ILE A 33 14.02 -1.41 -8.95
CA ILE A 33 12.75 -2.15 -8.82
C ILE A 33 12.18 -2.01 -7.41
N ALA A 34 13.02 -2.06 -6.37
CA ALA A 34 12.57 -1.88 -5.00
C ALA A 34 11.97 -0.49 -4.80
N ASP A 35 12.67 0.56 -5.25
CA ASP A 35 12.19 1.94 -5.20
C ASP A 35 10.83 2.09 -5.88
N ARG A 36 10.68 1.61 -7.13
CA ARG A 36 9.41 1.66 -7.86
C ARG A 36 8.26 0.93 -7.15
N ILE A 37 8.52 -0.25 -6.60
CA ILE A 37 7.50 -1.02 -5.89
C ILE A 37 7.11 -0.30 -4.59
N GLU A 38 8.08 0.16 -3.81
CA GLU A 38 7.83 0.88 -2.55
C GLU A 38 7.05 2.16 -2.80
N THR A 39 7.42 2.97 -3.80
CA THR A 39 6.67 4.19 -4.19
C THR A 39 5.22 3.88 -4.52
N ILE A 40 4.96 2.91 -5.40
CA ILE A 40 3.58 2.57 -5.80
C ILE A 40 2.75 2.08 -4.61
N LEU A 41 3.33 1.27 -3.74
CA LEU A 41 2.61 0.76 -2.57
C LEU A 41 2.30 1.86 -1.55
N LEU A 42 3.20 2.82 -1.38
CA LEU A 42 2.98 4.00 -0.54
C LEU A 42 1.90 4.91 -1.14
N ASP A 43 1.91 5.14 -2.46
CA ASP A 43 0.87 5.91 -3.16
C ASP A 43 -0.53 5.29 -2.95
N ILE A 44 -0.63 3.95 -3.04
CA ILE A 44 -1.89 3.25 -2.79
C ILE A 44 -2.33 3.41 -1.32
N LEU A 45 -1.39 3.34 -0.38
CA LEU A 45 -1.68 3.51 1.04
C LEU A 45 -2.22 4.92 1.33
N ASP A 46 -1.60 5.93 0.75
CA ASP A 46 -2.05 7.31 0.86
C ASP A 46 -3.46 7.49 0.27
N LEU A 47 -3.76 6.91 -0.90
CA LEU A 47 -5.10 6.94 -1.48
C LEU A 47 -6.16 6.26 -0.59
N LEU A 48 -5.82 5.15 0.05
CA LEU A 48 -6.74 4.46 0.97
C LEU A 48 -6.99 5.30 2.22
N ILE A 49 -5.96 5.92 2.78
CA ILE A 49 -6.06 6.84 3.93
C ILE A 49 -6.89 8.06 3.54
N GLU A 50 -6.61 8.69 2.40
CA GLU A 50 -7.35 9.84 1.89
C GLU A 50 -8.83 9.49 1.72
N MET A 51 -9.16 8.33 1.15
CA MET A 51 -10.55 7.87 1.01
C MET A 51 -11.22 7.64 2.37
N ALA A 52 -10.51 7.05 3.34
CA ALA A 52 -11.06 6.74 4.66
C ALA A 52 -11.34 8.00 5.50
N TYR A 53 -10.52 9.04 5.35
CA TYR A 53 -10.62 10.29 6.13
C TYR A 53 -11.25 11.46 5.37
N SER A 54 -11.46 11.34 4.06
CA SER A 54 -12.27 12.29 3.31
C SER A 54 -13.73 12.20 3.77
N LYS A 55 -14.23 13.29 4.37
CA LYS A 55 -15.64 13.43 4.81
C LYS A 55 -16.68 13.16 3.71
N THR A 56 -16.24 13.08 2.47
CA THR A 56 -17.02 12.62 1.33
C THR A 56 -16.72 11.15 1.11
N GLY A 57 -17.32 10.29 1.94
CA GLY A 57 -17.56 8.92 1.49
C GLY A 57 -18.20 9.03 0.12
N LEU A 58 -17.61 8.37 -0.88
CA LEU A 58 -18.10 8.32 -2.24
C LEU A 58 -19.63 8.39 -2.22
N VAL A 59 -20.18 9.48 -2.75
CA VAL A 59 -21.50 9.46 -3.34
C VAL A 59 -21.44 8.29 -4.29
N ALA A 60 -21.95 7.15 -3.82
CA ALA A 60 -22.09 5.94 -4.58
C ALA A 60 -22.72 6.38 -5.88
N THR A 61 -21.94 6.30 -6.95
CA THR A 61 -22.37 6.64 -8.30
C THR A 61 -23.66 5.89 -8.55
N ARG A 62 -24.76 6.66 -8.58
CA ARG A 62 -26.07 6.26 -9.05
C ARG A 62 -26.06 6.28 -10.57
#